data_AF-A0A3B9PMZ7-F1
#
_entry.id   AF-A0A3B9PMZ7-F1
#
_cell.length_a   1.000
_cell.length_b   1.000
_cell.length_c   1.000
_cell.angle_alpha   90.00
_cell.angle_beta   90.00
_cell.angle_gamma   90.00
#
_symmetry.space_group_name_H-M   'P 1'
#
loop_
_entity.id
_entity.type
_entity.pdbx_description
1 polymer ?
#
loop_
_entity_poly.entity_id
_entity_poly.type
_entity_poly.pdbx_seq_one_letter_code
_entity_poly.pdbx_strand_id
1 'polypeptide(L)'
;VAPGREAWVRDLLAHLLIGALLFLMAGSMLRFGVAMVVLFSAFTLGNAIKLAVLGGPVMPDDFSAARNLFMLLDGWQLWGSAALLALPLSALLWMFAWRRPRAWMALGAVVAGLIGLQVQPAPVSAWLDARFGDWVWNQRGNYEMRGL
;
A
#
# COMPACT_ATOMS: atom_id res chain seq x y z
N VAL A 1 8.18 -18.41 -9.72
CA VAL A 1 9.62 -18.38 -10.11
C VAL A 1 10.35 -17.59 -9.04
N ALA A 2 11.28 -18.19 -8.29
CA ALA A 2 11.95 -17.46 -7.22
C ALA A 2 12.71 -16.22 -7.77
N PRO A 3 12.59 -15.04 -7.14
CA PRO A 3 13.27 -13.82 -7.55
C PRO A 3 14.80 -14.02 -7.50
N GLY A 4 15.47 -13.71 -8.61
CA GLY A 4 16.94 -13.75 -8.68
C GLY A 4 17.60 -12.58 -7.94
N ARG A 5 18.94 -12.57 -7.86
CA ARG A 5 19.71 -11.47 -7.23
C ARG A 5 19.48 -10.10 -7.85
N GLU A 6 18.89 -9.99 -9.03
CA GLU A 6 18.54 -8.71 -9.67
C GLU A 6 17.15 -8.20 -9.30
N ALA A 7 16.34 -9.00 -8.60
CA ALA A 7 14.96 -8.65 -8.25
C ALA A 7 14.89 -7.39 -7.39
N TRP A 8 15.86 -7.18 -6.48
CA TRP A 8 15.89 -5.97 -5.64
C TRP A 8 15.98 -4.67 -6.46
N VAL A 9 16.62 -4.69 -7.64
CA VAL A 9 16.70 -3.52 -8.52
C VAL A 9 15.33 -3.24 -9.14
N ARG A 10 14.65 -4.29 -9.62
CA ARG A 10 13.31 -4.17 -10.20
C ARG A 10 12.31 -3.71 -9.16
N ASP A 11 12.40 -4.24 -7.94
CA ASP A 11 11.59 -3.83 -6.80
C ASP A 11 11.86 -2.37 -6.45
N LEU A 12 13.13 -1.96 -6.33
CA LEU A 12 13.49 -0.57 -6.06
C LEU A 12 12.93 0.38 -7.13
N LEU A 13 13.08 0.03 -8.41
CA LEU A 13 12.54 0.82 -9.52
C LEU A 13 11.01 0.91 -9.46
N ALA A 14 10.32 -0.17 -9.10
CA ALA A 14 8.87 -0.15 -8.92
C ALA A 14 8.46 0.79 -7.76
N HIS A 15 9.16 0.74 -6.63
CA HIS A 15 8.90 1.65 -5.50
C HIS A 15 9.18 3.11 -5.86
N LEU A 16 10.27 3.38 -6.57
CA LEU A 16 10.59 4.72 -7.07
C LEU A 16 9.55 5.22 -8.07
N LEU A 17 9.03 4.35 -8.95
CA LEU A 17 7.96 4.69 -9.88
C LEU A 17 6.67 5.08 -9.14
N ILE A 18 6.25 4.28 -8.16
CA ILE A 18 5.08 4.57 -7.33
C ILE A 18 5.29 5.89 -6.56
N GLY A 19 6.46 6.07 -5.95
CA GLY A 19 6.83 7.30 -5.26
C GLY A 19 6.82 8.52 -6.18
N ALA A 20 7.33 8.38 -7.39
CA ALA A 20 7.32 9.44 -8.41
C ALA A 20 5.89 9.79 -8.84
N LEU A 21 5.00 8.81 -9.04
CA LEU A 21 3.59 9.04 -9.35
C LEU A 21 2.89 9.80 -8.21
N LEU A 22 3.11 9.40 -6.96
CA LEU A 22 2.57 10.11 -5.80
C LEU A 22 3.14 11.54 -5.67
N PHE A 23 4.43 11.72 -5.96
CA PHE A 23 5.06 13.04 -5.96
C PHE A 23 4.55 13.94 -7.10
N LEU A 24 4.24 13.38 -8.27
CA LEU A 24 3.62 14.11 -9.37
C LEU A 24 2.23 14.66 -8.97
N MET A 25 1.52 13.93 -8.10
CA MET A 25 0.25 14.37 -7.52
C MET A 25 0.43 15.46 -6.46
N ALA A 26 1.61 15.62 -5.85
CA ALA A 26 1.80 16.53 -4.73
C ALA A 26 1.92 18.01 -5.11
N GLY A 27 1.41 18.89 -4.23
CA GLY A 27 1.47 20.35 -4.37
C GLY A 27 2.83 20.95 -4.02
N SER A 28 3.58 20.32 -3.11
CA SER A 28 4.94 20.70 -2.73
C SER A 28 5.69 19.50 -2.13
N MET A 29 7.02 19.61 -2.04
CA MET A 29 7.87 18.58 -1.42
C MET A 29 7.54 18.36 0.05
N LEU A 30 7.25 19.43 0.80
CA LEU A 30 6.86 19.33 2.21
C LEU A 30 5.54 18.55 2.37
N ARG A 31 4.53 18.88 1.57
CA ARG A 31 3.23 18.19 1.64
C ARG A 31 3.36 16.70 1.33
N PHE A 32 4.15 16.38 0.31
CA PHE A 32 4.49 15.00 -0.01
C PHE A 32 5.18 14.29 1.16
N GLY A 33 6.24 14.89 1.71
CA GLY A 33 6.99 14.31 2.82
C GLY A 33 6.11 14.04 4.05
N VAL A 34 5.29 15.02 4.44
CA VAL A 34 4.34 14.85 5.56
C VAL A 34 3.33 13.74 5.27
N ALA A 35 2.74 13.72 4.07
CA ALA A 35 1.77 12.68 3.71
C ALA A 35 2.40 11.28 3.70
N MET A 36 3.64 11.13 3.23
CA MET A 36 4.35 9.86 3.26
C MET A 36 4.70 9.42 4.68
N VAL A 37 5.11 10.34 5.56
CA VAL A 37 5.33 10.02 6.99
C VAL A 37 4.05 9.51 7.62
N VAL A 38 2.91 10.17 7.40
CA VAL A 38 1.60 9.73 7.91
C VAL A 38 1.22 8.37 7.35
N LEU A 39 1.36 8.18 6.03
CA LEU A 39 1.04 6.93 5.34
C LEU A 39 1.88 5.75 5.85
N PHE A 40 3.21 5.90 5.91
CA PHE A 40 4.10 4.86 6.39
C PHE A 40 3.92 4.58 7.87
N SER A 41 3.65 5.60 8.68
CA SER A 41 3.34 5.42 10.11
C SER A 41 2.06 4.61 10.28
N ALA A 42 1.01 4.92 9.53
CA ALA A 42 -0.26 4.18 9.58
C ALA A 42 -0.07 2.70 9.19
N PHE A 43 0.64 2.42 8.10
CA PHE A 43 0.93 1.03 7.70
C PHE A 43 1.82 0.30 8.71
N THR A 44 2.85 0.95 9.23
CA THR A 44 3.78 0.35 10.20
C THR A 44 3.06 0.03 11.51
N LEU A 45 2.29 0.98 12.04
CA LEU A 45 1.50 0.79 13.25
C LEU A 45 0.40 -0.25 13.05
N GLY A 46 -0.32 -0.20 11.93
CA GLY A 46 -1.35 -1.19 11.61
C GLY A 46 -0.80 -2.61 11.54
N ASN A 47 0.35 -2.77 10.89
CA ASN A 47 1.03 -4.05 10.83
C ASN A 47 1.52 -4.51 12.21
N ALA A 48 2.09 -3.60 13.02
CA ALA A 48 2.53 -3.92 14.38
C ALA A 48 1.36 -4.33 15.30
N ILE A 49 0.24 -3.61 15.24
CA ILE A 49 -0.97 -3.94 16.00
C ILE A 49 -1.50 -5.31 15.58
N LYS A 50 -1.60 -5.56 14.27
CA LYS A 50 -2.07 -6.86 13.76
C LYS A 50 -1.17 -8.00 14.21
N LEU A 51 0.15 -7.82 14.13
CA LEU A 51 1.12 -8.80 14.62
C LEU A 51 0.95 -9.05 16.13
N ALA A 52 0.82 -8.00 16.94
CA ALA A 52 0.67 -8.12 18.38
C ALA A 52 -0.63 -8.80 18.82
N VAL A 53 -1.73 -8.61 18.08
CA VAL A 53 -3.06 -9.11 18.45
C VAL A 53 -3.38 -10.46 17.80
N LEU A 54 -3.09 -10.62 16.52
CA LEU A 54 -3.48 -11.77 15.70
C LEU A 54 -2.31 -12.71 15.38
N GLY A 55 -1.09 -12.37 15.80
CA GLY A 55 0.11 -13.20 15.56
C GLY A 55 0.49 -13.31 14.09
N GLY A 56 -0.01 -12.40 13.25
CA GLY A 56 0.18 -12.46 11.80
C GLY A 56 0.27 -11.06 11.17
N PRO A 57 1.11 -10.89 10.13
CA PRO A 57 1.28 -9.61 9.44
C PRO A 57 0.07 -9.28 8.58
N VAL A 58 -0.01 -8.03 8.13
CA VAL A 58 -1.06 -7.58 7.21
C VAL A 58 -0.92 -8.33 5.88
N MET A 59 -2.05 -8.86 5.41
CA MET A 59 -2.23 -9.68 4.23
C MET A 59 -3.25 -9.01 3.29
N PRO A 60 -3.18 -9.24 1.96
CA PRO A 60 -4.08 -8.61 1.00
C PRO A 60 -5.57 -8.87 1.26
N ASP A 61 -5.91 -10.05 1.80
CA ASP A 61 -7.27 -10.45 2.16
C ASP A 61 -7.82 -9.69 3.39
N ASP A 62 -6.96 -9.16 4.27
CA ASP A 62 -7.41 -8.33 5.39
C ASP A 62 -8.19 -7.09 4.93
N PHE A 63 -7.81 -6.52 3.79
CA PHE A 63 -8.49 -5.35 3.23
C PHE A 63 -9.92 -5.69 2.81
N SER A 64 -10.16 -6.94 2.39
CA SER A 64 -11.52 -7.42 2.08
C SER A 64 -12.34 -7.66 3.36
N ALA A 65 -11.67 -8.09 4.45
CA ALA A 65 -12.29 -8.30 5.75
C ALA A 65 -12.44 -7.02 6.59
N ALA A 66 -11.81 -5.90 6.19
CA ALA A 66 -11.79 -4.64 6.95
C ALA A 66 -13.20 -4.13 7.28
N ARG A 67 -14.16 -4.27 6.36
CA ARG A 67 -15.56 -3.89 6.61
C ARG A 67 -16.16 -4.66 7.80
N ASN A 68 -15.93 -5.97 7.85
CA ASN A 68 -16.42 -6.81 8.93
C ASN A 68 -15.73 -6.45 10.24
N LEU A 69 -14.43 -6.14 10.21
CA LEU A 69 -13.70 -5.65 11.37
C LEU A 69 -14.34 -4.36 11.93
N PHE A 70 -14.64 -3.37 11.09
CA PHE A 70 -15.29 -2.14 11.54
C PHE A 70 -16.69 -2.36 12.12
N MET A 71 -17.43 -3.39 11.68
CA MET A 71 -18.74 -3.74 12.25
C MET A 71 -18.64 -4.43 13.61
N LEU A 72 -17.49 -5.02 13.93
CA LEU A 72 -17.25 -5.75 15.18
C LEU A 72 -16.61 -4.89 16.27
N LEU A 73 -16.00 -3.76 15.89
CA LEU A 73 -15.32 -2.88 16.83
C LEU A 73 -16.29 -1.82 17.39
N ASP A 74 -16.17 -1.56 18.69
CA ASP A 74 -16.91 -0.52 19.39
C ASP A 74 -15.99 0.41 20.19
N GLY A 75 -16.52 1.58 20.56
CA GLY A 75 -15.82 2.54 21.43
C GLY A 75 -14.49 3.03 20.87
N TRP A 76 -13.45 3.10 21.72
CA TRP A 76 -12.15 3.67 21.34
C TRP A 76 -11.42 2.85 20.24
N GLN A 77 -11.67 1.54 20.15
CA GLN A 77 -11.05 0.67 19.16
C GLN A 77 -11.57 0.96 17.75
N LEU A 78 -12.87 1.23 17.64
CA LEU A 78 -13.50 1.67 16.40
C LEU A 78 -12.89 3.01 15.94
N TRP A 79 -12.81 3.99 16.85
CA TRP A 79 -12.22 5.30 16.52
C TRP A 79 -10.75 5.22 16.17
N GLY A 80 -9.96 4.40 16.87
CA GLY A 80 -8.56 4.17 16.56
C GLY A 80 -8.36 3.54 15.18
N SER A 81 -9.16 2.51 14.86
CA SER A 81 -9.12 1.85 13.55
C SER A 81 -9.59 2.79 12.44
N ALA A 82 -10.62 3.58 12.69
CA ALA A 82 -11.10 4.58 11.75
C ALA A 82 -10.03 5.67 11.51
N ALA A 83 -9.33 6.12 12.55
CA ALA A 83 -8.24 7.07 12.43
C ALA A 83 -7.06 6.50 11.63
N LEU A 84 -6.72 5.22 11.85
CA LEU A 84 -5.65 4.53 11.11
C LEU A 84 -5.91 4.49 9.60
N LEU A 85 -7.17 4.50 9.17
CA LEU A 85 -7.58 4.61 7.77
C LEU A 85 -7.75 6.06 7.31
N ALA A 86 -8.43 6.88 8.11
CA ALA A 86 -8.82 8.24 7.73
C ALA A 86 -7.63 9.20 7.65
N LEU A 87 -6.65 9.09 8.54
CA LEU A 87 -5.45 9.95 8.55
C LEU A 87 -4.62 9.83 7.27
N PRO A 88 -4.20 8.62 6.81
CA PRO A 88 -3.45 8.51 5.56
C PRO A 88 -4.25 8.99 4.35
N LEU A 89 -5.54 8.67 4.26
CA LEU A 89 -6.40 9.16 3.17
C LEU A 89 -6.52 10.69 3.17
N SER A 90 -6.72 11.30 4.34
CA SER A 90 -6.80 12.75 4.49
C SER A 90 -5.48 13.43 4.12
N ALA A 91 -4.35 12.83 4.50
CA ALA A 91 -3.03 13.32 4.13
C ALA A 91 -2.77 13.24 2.62
N LEU A 92 -3.20 12.16 1.96
CA LEU A 92 -3.13 12.02 0.49
C LEU A 92 -4.00 13.08 -0.22
N LEU A 93 -5.22 13.33 0.27
CA LEU A 93 -6.10 14.38 -0.28
C LEU A 93 -5.52 15.79 -0.07
N TRP A 94 -4.93 16.04 1.10
CA TRP A 94 -4.32 17.32 1.43
C TRP A 94 -3.05 17.60 0.62
N MET A 95 -2.22 16.57 0.36
CA MET A 95 -1.02 16.77 -0.45
C MET A 95 -1.35 17.02 -1.93
N PHE A 96 -2.51 16.58 -2.41
CA PHE A 96 -2.89 16.60 -3.81
C PHE A 96 -2.90 18.02 -4.41
N ALA A 97 -2.32 18.17 -5.59
CA ALA A 97 -2.21 19.43 -6.32
C ALA A 97 -3.44 19.67 -7.20
N TRP A 98 -4.59 19.91 -6.57
CA TRP A 98 -5.92 20.04 -7.20
C TRP A 98 -5.97 20.93 -8.45
N ARG A 99 -5.17 22.00 -8.49
CA ARG A 99 -5.14 22.98 -9.60
C ARG A 99 -4.16 22.63 -10.72
N ARG A 100 -3.38 21.55 -10.61
CA ARG A 100 -2.32 21.22 -11.58
C ARG A 100 -2.74 20.03 -12.46
N PRO A 101 -2.75 20.16 -13.80
CA PRO A 101 -3.19 19.09 -14.69
C PRO A 101 -2.31 17.82 -14.57
N ARG A 102 -1.01 17.98 -14.31
CA ARG A 102 -0.09 16.84 -14.08
C ARG A 102 -0.54 15.90 -12.95
N ALA A 103 -1.17 16.42 -11.89
CA ALA A 103 -1.63 15.60 -10.77
C ALA A 103 -2.82 14.74 -11.18
N TRP A 104 -3.74 15.31 -11.96
CA TRP A 104 -4.87 14.59 -12.53
C TRP A 104 -4.44 13.56 -13.59
N MET A 105 -3.44 13.87 -14.42
CA MET A 105 -2.88 12.89 -15.36
C MET A 105 -2.23 11.71 -14.62
N ALA A 106 -1.45 11.98 -13.58
CA ALA A 106 -0.85 10.92 -12.75
C ALA A 106 -1.94 10.08 -12.08
N LEU A 107 -2.99 10.71 -11.54
CA LEU A 107 -4.13 10.00 -10.95
C LEU A 107 -4.85 9.14 -11.98
N GLY A 108 -5.11 9.68 -13.17
CA GLY A 108 -5.71 8.95 -14.29
C GLY A 108 -4.88 7.75 -14.71
N ALA A 109 -3.55 7.87 -14.76
CA ALA A 109 -2.66 6.75 -15.06
C ALA A 109 -2.73 5.65 -13.99
N VAL A 110 -2.77 6.02 -12.70
CA VAL A 110 -2.94 5.06 -11.60
C VAL A 110 -4.30 4.37 -11.67
N VAL A 111 -5.39 5.12 -11.85
CA VAL A 111 -6.75 4.57 -11.96
C VAL A 111 -6.86 3.65 -13.16
N ALA A 112 -6.34 4.03 -14.33
CA ALA A 112 -6.32 3.19 -15.52
C ALA A 112 -5.53 1.89 -15.29
N GLY A 113 -4.39 1.98 -14.60
CA GLY A 113 -3.61 0.81 -14.19
C GLY A 113 -4.42 -0.14 -13.31
N LEU A 114 -5.07 0.38 -12.26
CA LEU A 114 -5.90 -0.42 -11.34
C LEU A 114 -7.11 -1.06 -12.06
N ILE A 115 -7.76 -0.34 -12.96
CA ILE A 115 -8.83 -0.89 -13.80
C ILE A 115 -8.28 -2.03 -14.67
N GLY A 116 -7.09 -1.84 -15.28
CA GLY A 116 -6.43 -2.89 -16.05
C GLY A 116 -6.15 -4.15 -15.24
N LEU A 117 -5.66 -4.01 -14.00
CA LEU A 117 -5.47 -5.11 -13.05
C LEU A 117 -6.79 -5.83 -12.75
N GLN A 118 -7.88 -5.08 -12.56
CA GLN A 118 -9.18 -5.65 -12.20
C GLN A 118 -9.87 -6.37 -13.37
N VAL A 119 -9.77 -5.82 -14.58
CA VAL A 119 -10.43 -6.37 -15.78
C VAL A 119 -9.67 -7.58 -16.33
N GLN A 120 -8.34 -7.59 -16.22
CA GLN A 120 -7.48 -8.62 -16.79
C GLN A 120 -6.48 -9.19 -15.75
N PRO A 121 -6.97 -9.79 -14.65
CA PRO A 121 -6.10 -10.21 -13.55
C PRO A 121 -5.09 -11.29 -13.96
N ALA A 122 -5.52 -12.33 -14.68
CA ALA A 122 -4.64 -13.43 -15.08
C ALA A 122 -3.45 -13.01 -15.95
N PRO A 123 -3.63 -12.29 -17.09
CA PRO A 123 -2.50 -11.88 -17.91
C PRO A 123 -1.64 -10.81 -17.23
N VAL A 124 -2.22 -9.94 -16.39
CA VAL A 124 -1.43 -8.96 -15.63
C VAL A 124 -0.57 -9.64 -14.58
N SER A 125 -1.12 -10.59 -13.81
CA SER A 125 -0.34 -11.39 -12.86
C SER A 125 0.78 -12.16 -13.55
N ALA A 126 0.49 -12.86 -14.65
CA ALA A 126 1.53 -13.58 -15.41
C ALA A 126 2.64 -12.65 -15.92
N TRP A 127 2.29 -11.42 -16.35
CA TRP A 127 3.26 -10.42 -16.78
C TRP A 127 4.13 -9.90 -15.64
N LEU A 128 3.55 -9.73 -14.45
CA LEU A 128 4.23 -9.33 -13.22
C LEU A 128 5.15 -10.46 -12.73
N ASP A 129 4.65 -11.69 -12.65
CA ASP A 129 5.40 -12.87 -12.22
C ASP A 129 6.63 -13.11 -13.10
N ALA A 130 6.52 -12.88 -14.41
CA ALA A 130 7.64 -12.99 -15.35
C ALA A 130 8.75 -11.93 -15.11
N ARG A 131 8.42 -10.80 -14.47
CA ARG A 131 9.34 -9.66 -14.25
C ARG A 131 9.88 -9.57 -12.84
N PHE A 132 9.03 -9.77 -11.85
CA PHE A 132 9.36 -9.67 -10.44
C PHE A 132 9.68 -11.03 -9.83
N GLY A 133 9.35 -12.11 -10.54
CA GLY A 133 9.27 -13.44 -9.95
C GLY A 133 7.92 -13.63 -9.28
N ASP A 134 7.69 -14.86 -8.86
CA ASP A 134 6.55 -15.25 -8.04
C ASP A 134 7.12 -15.92 -6.79
N TRP A 135 6.73 -15.36 -5.65
CA TRP A 135 7.01 -15.87 -4.32
C TRP A 135 5.69 -15.98 -3.58
N VAL A 136 5.34 -17.19 -3.15
CA VAL A 136 4.15 -17.41 -2.32
C VAL A 136 4.21 -16.48 -1.12
N TRP A 137 3.27 -15.54 -1.04
CA TRP A 137 3.24 -14.52 0.02
C TRP A 137 3.07 -15.19 1.39
N ASN A 138 4.21 -15.57 1.99
CA ASN A 138 4.30 -16.16 3.32
C ASN A 138 5.04 -15.19 4.24
N GLN A 139 4.44 -14.03 4.48
CA GLN A 139 5.05 -13.07 5.38
C GLN A 139 5.18 -13.62 6.79
N ARG A 140 4.21 -14.40 7.29
CA ARG A 140 4.31 -15.02 8.62
C ARG A 140 5.58 -15.86 8.76
N GLY A 141 5.84 -16.76 7.80
CA GLY A 141 7.08 -17.54 7.78
C GLY A 141 8.33 -16.66 7.69
N ASN A 142 8.29 -15.53 6.99
CA ASN A 142 9.40 -14.58 6.97
C ASN A 142 9.65 -13.92 8.35
N TYR A 143 8.61 -13.66 9.16
CA TYR A 143 8.76 -13.17 10.52
C TYR A 143 9.29 -14.27 11.45
N GLU A 144 8.73 -15.48 11.38
CA GLU A 144 9.16 -16.64 12.17
C GLU A 144 10.64 -16.97 11.91
N MET A 145 11.10 -16.95 10.65
CA MET A 145 12.51 -17.12 10.29
C MET A 145 13.43 -16.02 10.84
N ARG A 146 12.87 -14.85 11.16
CA ARG A 146 13.59 -13.70 11.75
C ARG A 146 13.41 -13.62 13.27
N GLY A 147 12.77 -14.61 13.88
CA GLY A 147 12.56 -14.68 15.34
C GLY A 147 11.48 -13.72 15.86
N LEU A 148 10.54 -13.32 15.00
CA LEU A 148 9.39 -12.48 15.32
C LEU A 148 8.09 -13.29 15.32
#